data_AF-A0A1Y5GT51-F1
#
_entry.id   AF-A0A1Y5GT51-F1
#
_cell.length_a   1.000
_cell.length_b   1.000
_cell.length_c   1.000
_cell.angle_alpha   90.00
_cell.angle_beta   90.00
_cell.angle_gamma   90.00
#
_symmetry.space_group_name_H-M   'P 1'
#
loop_
_entity.id
_entity.type
_entity.pdbx_description
1 polymer ?
#
loop_
_entity_poly.entity_id
_entity_poly.type
_entity_poly.pdbx_seq_one_letter_code
_entity_poly.pdbx_strand_id
1 'polypeptide(L)'
;QNNSAQVILRDGQLEIRLLVDREKWIKSLQNAQGWLTGQTNAFISPEMTGAEVTEATLKVLVNNTKVIVNQKILLLRLHQAAQKSVDAGHSLTQYRLSSPHPFSNPESLSVTFPASLGDVYVSVVRPQYQQMNAGETHEFTF
;
A
#
# COMPACT_ATOMS: atom_id res chain seq x y z
N GLN A 1 2.52 5.77 16.40
CA GLN A 1 1.50 5.75 15.33
C GLN A 1 1.66 4.45 14.56
N ASN A 2 0.58 3.86 14.08
CA ASN A 2 0.60 2.56 13.40
C ASN A 2 0.45 2.74 11.89
N ASN A 3 0.96 1.80 11.10
CA ASN A 3 0.86 1.84 9.65
C ASN A 3 -0.61 1.83 9.22
N SER A 4 -0.93 2.48 8.12
CA SER A 4 -2.29 2.49 7.58
C SER A 4 -2.29 2.40 6.07
N ALA A 5 -3.35 1.81 5.52
CA ALA A 5 -3.57 1.71 4.09
C ALA A 5 -4.99 2.16 3.74
N GLN A 6 -5.10 2.98 2.70
CA GLN A 6 -6.36 3.22 2.00
C GLN A 6 -6.30 2.53 0.64
N VAL A 7 -7.18 1.56 0.42
CA VAL A 7 -7.33 0.86 -0.86
C VAL A 7 -8.53 1.45 -1.59
N ILE A 8 -8.30 2.05 -2.75
CA ILE A 8 -9.32 2.71 -3.57
C ILE A 8 -9.50 1.86 -4.82
N LEU A 9 -10.73 1.43 -5.08
CA LEU A 9 -11.08 0.60 -6.24
C LEU A 9 -12.09 1.35 -7.11
N ARG A 10 -11.68 1.75 -8.32
CA ARG A 10 -12.40 2.73 -9.16
C ARG A 10 -12.12 2.53 -10.64
N ASP A 11 -13.10 2.72 -11.54
CA ASP A 11 -12.89 2.88 -13.00
C ASP A 11 -11.81 2.01 -13.67
N GLY A 12 -11.77 0.71 -13.37
CA GLY A 12 -10.75 -0.19 -13.93
C GLY A 12 -9.34 0.01 -13.35
N GLN A 13 -9.23 0.62 -12.18
CA GLN A 13 -7.99 0.89 -11.46
C GLN A 13 -8.13 0.67 -9.95
N LEU A 14 -7.13 0.01 -9.40
CA LEU A 14 -6.90 -0.09 -7.97
C LEU A 14 -5.72 0.81 -7.58
N GLU A 15 -5.87 1.61 -6.53
CA GLU A 15 -4.81 2.39 -5.90
C GLU A 15 -4.70 2.00 -4.41
N ILE A 16 -3.48 1.87 -3.91
CA ILE A 16 -3.19 1.73 -2.49
C ILE A 16 -2.34 2.92 -2.06
N ARG A 17 -2.84 3.68 -1.09
CA ARG A 17 -2.08 4.70 -0.36
C ARG A 17 -1.66 4.10 0.97
N LEU A 18 -0.38 3.85 1.13
CA LEU A 18 0.18 3.23 2.32
C LEU A 18 1.02 4.24 3.09
N LEU A 19 0.68 4.49 4.35
CA LEU A 19 1.46 5.28 5.28
C LEU A 19 2.22 4.34 6.22
N VAL A 20 3.54 4.48 6.25
CA VAL A 20 4.45 3.57 6.95
C VAL A 20 5.37 4.32 7.89
N ASP A 21 5.55 3.79 9.10
CA ASP A 21 6.70 4.12 9.95
C ASP A 21 7.95 3.46 9.35
N ARG A 22 8.64 4.21 8.48
CA ARG A 22 9.77 3.69 7.70
C ARG A 22 10.94 3.26 8.58
N GLU A 23 11.20 3.96 9.67
CA GLU A 23 12.31 3.61 10.57
C GLU A 23 12.05 2.29 11.28
N LYS A 24 10.84 2.12 11.82
CA LYS A 24 10.43 0.85 12.44
C LYS A 24 10.43 -0.29 11.42
N TRP A 25 9.99 -0.02 10.19
CA TRP A 25 9.97 -1.03 9.15
C TRP A 25 11.37 -1.47 8.72
N ILE A 26 12.32 -0.54 8.54
CA ILE A 26 13.72 -0.88 8.22
C ILE A 26 14.32 -1.73 9.34
N LYS A 27 14.10 -1.38 10.61
CA LYS A 27 14.56 -2.18 11.76
C LYS A 27 13.99 -3.60 11.73
N SER A 28 12.73 -3.76 11.35
CA SER A 28 12.08 -5.07 11.17
C SER A 28 12.74 -5.87 10.04
N LEU A 29 13.07 -5.23 8.92
CA LEU A 29 13.76 -5.85 7.78
C LEU A 29 15.23 -6.20 8.07
N GLN A 30 15.85 -5.56 9.06
CA GLN A 30 17.21 -5.87 9.51
C GLN A 30 17.26 -6.94 10.61
N ASN A 31 16.12 -7.47 11.05
CA ASN A 31 16.08 -8.54 12.04
C ASN A 31 16.39 -9.91 11.38
N ALA A 32 17.65 -10.31 11.43
CA ALA A 32 18.11 -11.58 10.88
C ALA A 32 17.38 -12.80 11.47
N GLN A 33 17.13 -12.81 12.79
CA GLN A 33 16.44 -13.94 13.44
C GLN A 33 14.99 -14.04 12.96
N GLY A 34 14.29 -12.90 12.83
CA GLY A 34 12.94 -12.85 12.31
C GLY A 34 12.85 -13.40 10.88
N TRP A 35 13.84 -13.11 10.05
CA TRP A 35 13.92 -13.64 8.70
C TRP A 35 14.22 -15.16 8.68
N LEU A 36 15.22 -15.61 9.43
CA LEU A 36 15.61 -17.02 9.52
C LEU A 36 14.49 -17.91 10.08
N THR A 37 13.62 -17.36 10.92
CA THR A 37 12.45 -18.06 11.49
C THR A 37 11.17 -17.88 10.69
N GLY A 38 11.19 -17.14 9.58
CA GLY A 38 10.04 -16.90 8.71
C GLY A 38 9.01 -15.91 9.26
N GLN A 39 9.31 -15.20 10.35
CA GLN A 39 8.48 -14.09 10.86
C GLN A 39 8.43 -12.92 9.88
N THR A 40 9.53 -12.69 9.15
CA THR A 40 9.58 -11.77 8.02
C THR A 40 9.97 -12.53 6.75
N ASN A 41 9.42 -12.12 5.62
CA ASN A 41 9.68 -12.71 4.30
C ASN A 41 10.84 -12.04 3.54
N ALA A 42 11.56 -11.13 4.20
CA ALA A 42 12.64 -10.38 3.59
C ALA A 42 13.67 -9.93 4.65
N PHE A 43 14.92 -9.80 4.19
CA PHE A 43 16.02 -9.27 4.97
C PHE A 43 16.76 -8.19 4.17
N ILE A 44 17.14 -7.11 4.84
CA ILE A 44 17.99 -6.04 4.31
C ILE A 44 19.22 -5.98 5.21
N SER A 45 20.41 -5.95 4.62
CA SER A 45 21.66 -5.90 5.39
C SER A 45 21.82 -4.55 6.10
N PRO A 46 22.29 -4.51 7.36
CA PRO A 46 22.60 -3.27 8.07
C PRO A 46 23.75 -2.48 7.43
N GLU A 47 24.60 -3.13 6.63
CA GLU A 47 25.74 -2.51 5.94
C GLU A 47 25.33 -1.72 4.68
N MET A 48 24.07 -1.84 4.25
CA MET A 48 23.56 -1.16 3.05
C MET A 48 23.47 0.36 3.26
N THR A 49 23.81 1.11 2.22
CA THR A 49 23.68 2.57 2.17
C THR A 49 22.21 3.00 2.06
N GLY A 50 21.93 4.28 2.31
CA GLY A 50 20.56 4.80 2.26
C GLY A 50 19.82 4.59 0.92
N ALA A 51 20.54 4.62 -0.20
CA ALA A 51 19.97 4.35 -1.53
C ALA A 51 19.64 2.86 -1.70
N GLU A 52 20.56 1.97 -1.33
CA GLU A 52 20.38 0.52 -1.40
C GLU A 52 19.26 0.05 -0.47
N VAL A 53 19.20 0.57 0.76
CA VAL A 53 18.09 0.32 1.69
C VAL A 53 16.76 0.77 1.09
N THR A 54 16.73 1.92 0.43
CA THR A 54 15.52 2.42 -0.24
C THR A 54 15.07 1.48 -1.35
N GLU A 55 15.97 1.11 -2.24
CA GLU A 55 15.68 0.19 -3.34
C GLU A 55 15.20 -1.17 -2.83
N ALA A 56 15.92 -1.76 -1.86
CA ALA A 56 15.56 -3.04 -1.27
C ALA A 56 14.19 -2.98 -0.57
N THR A 57 13.92 -1.92 0.19
CA THR A 57 12.62 -1.72 0.86
C THR A 57 11.47 -1.62 -0.15
N LEU A 58 11.68 -0.90 -1.26
CA LEU A 58 10.68 -0.81 -2.33
C LEU A 58 10.44 -2.15 -3.03
N LYS A 59 11.50 -2.94 -3.28
CA LYS A 59 11.38 -4.31 -3.81
C LYS A 59 10.57 -5.19 -2.86
N VAL A 60 10.84 -5.12 -1.56
CA VAL A 60 10.06 -5.85 -0.55
C VAL A 60 8.59 -5.43 -0.59
N LEU A 61 8.31 -4.12 -0.66
CA LEU A 61 6.94 -3.60 -0.75
C LEU A 61 6.18 -4.21 -1.91
N VAL A 62 6.73 -4.10 -3.12
CA VAL A 62 6.05 -4.49 -4.36
C VAL A 62 5.91 -6.01 -4.44
N ASN A 63 6.96 -6.76 -4.13
CA ASN A 63 6.95 -8.22 -4.29
C ASN A 63 6.09 -8.93 -3.24
N ASN A 64 5.88 -8.31 -2.08
CA ASN A 64 5.15 -8.91 -0.98
C ASN A 64 3.81 -8.23 -0.68
N THR A 65 3.42 -7.23 -1.46
CA THR A 65 2.04 -6.75 -1.47
C THR A 65 1.26 -7.53 -2.53
N LYS A 66 0.24 -8.27 -2.10
CA LYS A 66 -0.63 -9.04 -3.00
C LYS A 66 -2.02 -8.46 -2.95
N VAL A 67 -2.60 -8.25 -4.13
CA VAL A 67 -4.01 -7.85 -4.26
C VAL A 67 -4.70 -8.84 -5.16
N ILE A 68 -5.87 -9.30 -4.71
CA ILE A 68 -6.76 -10.16 -5.46
C ILE A 68 -8.10 -9.45 -5.56
N VAL A 69 -8.58 -9.23 -6.78
CA VAL A 69 -9.93 -8.72 -7.05
C VAL A 69 -10.67 -9.76 -7.87
N ASN A 70 -11.85 -10.19 -7.41
CA ASN A 70 -12.65 -11.23 -8.07
C ASN A 70 -11.80 -12.45 -8.47
N GLN A 71 -11.00 -12.96 -7.53
CA GLN A 71 -10.11 -14.12 -7.69
C GLN A 71 -8.94 -13.93 -8.67
N LYS A 72 -8.77 -12.76 -9.29
CA LYS A 72 -7.60 -12.45 -10.11
C LYS A 72 -6.57 -11.65 -9.33
N ILE A 73 -5.32 -12.12 -9.37
CA ILE A 73 -4.17 -11.40 -8.81
C ILE A 73 -3.89 -10.18 -9.69
N LEU A 74 -3.75 -9.01 -9.06
CA LEU A 74 -3.36 -7.77 -9.74
C LEU A 74 -1.85 -7.54 -9.62
N LEU A 75 -1.23 -7.12 -10.73
CA LEU A 75 0.19 -6.74 -10.75
C LEU A 75 0.34 -5.27 -10.36
N LEU A 76 0.80 -5.02 -9.14
CA LEU A 76 0.99 -3.68 -8.60
C LEU A 76 2.24 -3.01 -9.19
N ARG A 77 2.14 -1.72 -9.46
CA ARG A 77 3.24 -0.83 -9.84
C ARG A 77 3.37 0.28 -8.81
N LEU A 78 4.60 0.66 -8.49
CA LEU A 78 4.88 1.81 -7.64
C LEU A 78 4.81 3.09 -8.50
N HIS A 79 3.94 4.04 -8.15
CA HIS A 79 3.76 5.30 -8.89
C HIS A 79 4.55 6.47 -8.31
N GLN A 80 4.74 6.51 -6.99
CA GLN A 80 5.54 7.53 -6.32
C GLN A 80 6.37 6.87 -5.22
N ALA A 81 7.66 7.17 -5.22
CA ALA A 81 8.55 6.80 -4.13
C ALA A 81 8.22 7.64 -2.89
N ALA A 82 8.50 7.05 -1.72
CA ALA A 82 8.46 7.62 -0.38
C ALA A 82 8.44 9.17 -0.32
N GLN A 83 7.27 9.77 -0.05
CA GLN A 83 7.19 11.16 0.38
C GLN A 83 6.97 11.22 1.89
N LYS A 84 7.68 12.10 2.60
CA LYS A 84 7.39 12.37 4.01
C LYS A 84 6.03 13.05 4.10
N SER A 85 5.08 12.45 4.81
CA SER A 85 3.80 13.12 5.09
C SER A 85 4.02 14.17 6.17
N VAL A 86 3.59 15.41 5.92
CA VAL A 86 3.77 16.56 6.84
C VAL A 86 2.77 16.51 8.00
N ASP A 87 1.69 15.74 7.88
CA ASP A 87 0.52 15.82 8.80
C ASP A 87 0.60 14.90 10.03
N ALA A 88 1.64 14.08 10.15
CA ALA A 88 1.82 13.18 11.27
C ALA A 88 3.00 13.68 12.12
N GLY A 89 2.77 13.95 13.42
CA GLY A 89 3.81 14.36 14.39
C GLY A 89 5.00 13.39 14.56
N HIS A 90 5.05 12.31 13.77
CA HIS A 90 6.20 11.47 13.47
C HIS A 90 6.24 11.25 11.95
N SER A 91 7.42 11.30 11.33
CA SER A 91 7.56 11.28 9.86
C SER A 91 7.18 9.94 9.23
N LEU A 92 5.88 9.68 9.06
CA LEU A 92 5.39 8.60 8.22
C LEU A 92 5.78 8.86 6.77
N THR A 93 6.04 7.77 6.07
CA THR A 93 6.38 7.78 4.66
C THR A 93 5.20 7.24 3.86
N GLN A 94 4.74 8.00 2.88
CA GLN A 94 3.67 7.58 1.99
C GLN A 94 4.22 6.86 0.76
N TYR A 95 3.65 5.69 0.46
CA TYR A 95 3.85 4.93 -0.77
C TYR A 95 2.55 4.85 -1.55
N ARG A 96 2.64 4.88 -2.88
CA ARG A 96 1.49 4.71 -3.78
C ARG A 96 1.71 3.55 -4.74
N LEU A 97 0.91 2.50 -4.56
CA LEU A 97 0.87 1.34 -5.45
C LEU A 97 -0.41 1.44 -6.29
N SER A 98 -0.36 1.01 -7.54
CA SER A 98 -1.57 0.93 -8.36
C SER A 98 -1.52 -0.21 -9.35
N SER A 99 -2.69 -0.66 -9.79
CA SER A 99 -2.81 -1.65 -10.87
C SER A 99 -4.11 -1.42 -11.64
N PRO A 100 -4.11 -1.53 -12.98
CA PRO A 100 -5.36 -1.61 -13.71
C PRO A 100 -6.06 -2.94 -13.40
N HIS A 101 -7.39 -2.95 -13.47
CA HIS A 101 -8.21 -4.16 -13.38
C HIS A 101 -9.34 -4.12 -14.42
N PRO A 102 -9.80 -5.28 -14.94
CA PRO A 102 -10.82 -5.32 -15.99
C PRO A 102 -12.26 -5.30 -15.45
N PHE A 103 -12.45 -5.31 -14.13
CA PHE A 103 -13.78 -5.50 -13.52
C PHE A 103 -14.59 -4.21 -13.48
N SER A 104 -15.75 -4.20 -14.14
CA SER A 104 -16.76 -3.14 -14.03
C SER A 104 -17.49 -3.16 -12.69
N ASN A 105 -17.75 -4.34 -12.15
CA ASN A 105 -18.36 -4.54 -10.83
C ASN A 105 -17.50 -5.48 -9.97
N PRO A 106 -16.50 -4.97 -9.24
CA PRO A 106 -15.73 -5.80 -8.33
C PRO A 106 -16.61 -6.25 -7.15
N GLU A 107 -16.59 -7.53 -6.80
CA GLU A 107 -17.42 -8.10 -5.72
C GLU A 107 -16.56 -8.43 -4.51
N SER A 108 -15.32 -8.86 -4.74
CA SER A 108 -14.36 -9.24 -3.69
C SER A 108 -13.05 -8.51 -3.86
N LEU A 109 -12.43 -8.19 -2.72
CA LEU A 109 -11.09 -7.64 -2.61
C LEU A 109 -10.38 -8.38 -1.47
N SER A 110 -9.19 -8.88 -1.74
CA SER A 110 -8.25 -9.32 -0.72
C SER A 110 -6.94 -8.58 -0.90
N VAL A 111 -6.38 -8.10 0.20
CA VAL A 111 -5.07 -7.43 0.23
C VAL A 111 -4.19 -8.09 1.28
N THR A 112 -2.94 -8.30 0.94
CA THR A 112 -1.90 -8.77 1.85
C THR A 112 -0.72 -7.83 1.74
N PHE A 113 -0.20 -7.39 2.89
CA PHE A 113 0.98 -6.54 2.97
C PHE A 113 2.20 -7.36 3.44
N PRO A 114 3.44 -6.88 3.19
CA PRO A 114 4.64 -7.50 3.73
C PRO A 114 4.54 -7.70 5.25
N ALA A 115 4.79 -8.92 5.75
CA ALA A 115 4.72 -9.24 7.18
C ALA A 115 5.65 -8.36 8.03
N SER A 116 6.77 -7.93 7.46
CA SER A 116 7.74 -7.03 8.10
C SER A 116 7.16 -5.66 8.47
N LEU A 117 6.06 -5.22 7.85
CA LEU A 117 5.37 -3.98 8.25
C LEU A 117 4.73 -4.10 9.64
N GLY A 118 4.37 -5.30 10.07
CA GLY A 118 3.49 -5.51 11.22
C GLY A 118 2.05 -5.09 10.92
N ASP A 119 1.32 -4.68 11.95
CA ASP A 119 -0.10 -4.31 11.80
C ASP A 119 -0.29 -3.10 10.86
N VAL A 120 -1.26 -3.23 9.97
CA VAL A 120 -1.68 -2.19 9.03
C VAL A 120 -3.18 -1.97 9.19
N TYR A 121 -3.59 -0.77 9.58
CA TYR A 121 -5.00 -0.40 9.62
C TYR A 121 -5.50 -0.12 8.19
N VAL A 122 -6.42 -0.95 7.69
CA VAL A 122 -6.87 -0.89 6.29
C VAL A 122 -8.26 -0.28 6.20
N SER A 123 -8.43 0.71 5.31
CA SER A 123 -9.72 1.17 4.83
C SER A 123 -9.87 0.85 3.34
N VAL A 124 -11.09 0.48 2.93
CA VAL A 124 -11.41 0.19 1.54
C VAL A 124 -12.47 1.18 1.07
N VAL A 125 -12.23 1.82 -0.07
CA VAL A 125 -13.08 2.85 -0.65
C VAL A 125 -13.54 2.42 -2.03
N ARG A 126 -14.85 2.51 -2.27
CA ARG A 126 -15.46 2.44 -3.60
C ARG A 126 -16.20 3.76 -3.84
N PRO A 127 -15.81 4.56 -4.84
CA PRO A 127 -16.49 5.80 -5.15
C PRO A 127 -17.90 5.53 -5.70
N GLN A 128 -18.82 6.43 -5.40
CA GLN A 128 -20.11 6.52 -6.06
C GLN A 128 -19.96 7.38 -7.32
N TYR A 129 -20.61 6.96 -8.41
CA TYR A 129 -20.59 7.68 -9.68
C TYR A 129 -22.00 8.13 -10.04
N GLN A 130 -22.12 9.39 -10.45
CA GLN A 130 -23.35 9.95 -10.96
C GLN A 130 -23.02 10.91 -12.10
N GLN A 131 -23.64 10.71 -13.25
CA GLN A 131 -23.60 11.70 -14.33
C GLN A 131 -24.53 12.86 -13.96
N MET A 132 -24.04 14.09 -14.15
CA MET A 132 -24.80 15.31 -13.86
C MET A 132 -24.61 16.35 -14.97
N ASN A 133 -25.62 17.18 -15.22
CA ASN A 133 -25.46 18.31 -16.12
C ASN A 133 -24.72 19.45 -15.42
N ALA A 134 -23.88 20.16 -16.15
CA ALA A 134 -23.18 21.32 -15.62
C ALA A 134 -24.19 22.39 -15.15
N GLY A 135 -24.04 22.89 -13.93
CA GLY A 135 -24.91 23.90 -13.32
C GLY A 135 -26.06 23.34 -12.48
N GLU A 136 -26.27 22.02 -12.46
CA GLU A 136 -27.25 21.37 -11.57
C GLU A 136 -26.62 21.03 -10.21
N THR A 137 -27.44 21.09 -9.15
CA THR A 137 -27.07 20.59 -7.83
C THR A 137 -27.52 19.14 -7.71
N HIS A 138 -26.65 18.28 -7.17
CA HIS A 138 -26.99 16.90 -6.85
C HIS A 138 -26.54 16.58 -5.42
N GLU A 139 -27.39 15.89 -4.68
CA GLU A 139 -27.10 15.46 -3.31
C GLU A 139 -26.68 13.99 -3.32
N PHE A 140 -25.47 13.72 -2.82
CA PHE A 140 -24.98 12.35 -2.62
C PHE A 140 -25.36 11.86 -1.23
N THR A 141 -25.80 10.60 -1.14
CA THR A 141 -26.12 9.93 0.13
C THR A 141 -25.13 8.80 0.39
N PHE A 142 -24.67 8.67 1.64
CA PHE A 142 -23.60 7.75 2.06
C PHE A 142 -24.11 6.67 2.99
#